data_AF-A0A1Q4W3T1-F1
#
_entry.id   AF-A0A1Q4W3T1-F1
#
_cell.length_a   1.000
_cell.length_b   1.000
_cell.length_c   1.000
_cell.angle_alpha   90.00
_cell.angle_beta   90.00
_cell.angle_gamma   90.00
#
_symmetry.space_group_name_H-M   'P 1'
#
loop_
_entity.id
_entity.type
_entity.pdbx_description
1 polymer ?
#
loop_
_entity_poly.entity_id
_entity_poly.type
_entity_poly.pdbx_seq_one_letter_code
_entity_poly.pdbx_strand_id
1 'polypeptide(L)'
;MPENFHDLLKQDFSDLQAAVASWQKLARELEEAQAGHRRKVTGPLHAGEWQGADSRTAFMKMEASETQLGVAQSDVSSIATVLDTVHVRMKLAQDKLRQGVRDAEADGYAVDGQGTVTDGRPGSADTDDAEAQAAQKQRVAVMGVYKDIIQTSIDNATSASWEGMQLLQSIDAFTLDKDYGASKAREGARKVAGSLFQTGDEFIPSDKDPKENAKWWAGLTPQERQLYIDACPEKIGWLDGIPSADRDEANRKSLDISLSEYDLKKQNGELGIHDERQYGGLRKLQDALDKADGENDASKQLLVLGIDTKGDGRAVVSQGNPDTARNVAVQVPGTDNDLTNIDDQIDRIDRLHGATRVKGAESTAVVSWLGYDAPEVDGSVATPGRAEAGAGDLRSFTHGLRESHVGERSHMTVLGHSYGSTMVGAGASGGDGLDADDIVSVGSPGMTVDHAEDLHMDPGHVWAGYAPDDPVSTIASDKTLGGNPADKEFGGKVFGVDTSGHGGYWDERSESLANQGRIIIGKRPGEGDYHVHPQPTPPGTVGPKW
;
A
#
# COMPACT_ATOMS: atom_id res chain seq x y z
N MET A 1 -29.57 -7.42 -25.46
CA MET A 1 -30.08 -6.54 -24.38
C MET A 1 -31.22 -5.72 -24.97
N PRO A 2 -32.19 -5.24 -24.17
CA PRO A 2 -33.39 -4.58 -24.66
C PRO A 2 -33.05 -3.36 -25.54
N GLU A 3 -33.44 -3.41 -26.81
CA GLU A 3 -33.14 -2.36 -27.81
C GLU A 3 -34.28 -1.35 -27.95
N ASN A 4 -35.41 -1.58 -27.28
CA ASN A 4 -36.61 -0.75 -27.41
C ASN A 4 -37.36 -0.63 -26.07
N PHE A 5 -38.35 0.28 -26.06
CA PHE A 5 -39.22 0.56 -24.91
C PHE A 5 -39.81 -0.71 -24.28
N HIS A 6 -40.35 -1.61 -25.09
CA HIS A 6 -41.06 -2.78 -24.61
C HIS A 6 -40.14 -3.74 -23.86
N ASP A 7 -38.97 -3.99 -24.44
CA ASP A 7 -37.99 -4.90 -23.89
C ASP A 7 -37.45 -4.35 -22.56
N LEU A 8 -37.10 -3.05 -22.50
CA LEU A 8 -36.59 -2.44 -21.27
C LEU A 8 -37.66 -2.40 -20.17
N LEU A 9 -38.91 -2.06 -20.52
CA LEU A 9 -40.01 -1.98 -19.57
C LEU A 9 -40.25 -3.32 -18.87
N LYS A 10 -40.12 -4.44 -19.61
CA LYS A 10 -40.38 -5.79 -19.13
C LYS A 10 -39.14 -6.58 -18.68
N GLN A 11 -37.94 -6.05 -18.91
CA GLN A 11 -36.70 -6.75 -18.61
C GLN A 11 -36.67 -7.27 -17.18
N ASP A 12 -36.40 -8.56 -17.02
CA ASP A 12 -36.01 -9.14 -15.74
C ASP A 12 -34.48 -9.18 -15.67
N PHE A 13 -33.92 -8.67 -14.57
CA PHE A 13 -32.47 -8.62 -14.36
C PHE A 13 -31.98 -9.69 -13.37
N SER A 14 -32.86 -10.60 -12.94
CA SER A 14 -32.53 -11.69 -11.99
C SER A 14 -31.36 -12.55 -12.46
N ASP A 15 -31.35 -12.97 -13.73
CA ASP A 15 -30.26 -13.78 -14.30
C ASP A 15 -28.93 -13.01 -14.33
N LEU A 16 -28.95 -11.72 -14.69
CA LEU A 16 -27.73 -10.90 -14.70
C LEU A 16 -27.20 -10.67 -13.29
N GLN A 17 -28.09 -10.42 -12.32
CA GLN A 17 -27.72 -10.31 -10.90
C GLN A 17 -27.11 -11.62 -10.37
N ALA A 18 -27.68 -12.77 -10.75
CA ALA A 18 -27.13 -14.08 -10.38
C ALA A 18 -25.76 -14.34 -11.04
N ALA A 19 -25.57 -13.89 -12.28
CA ALA A 19 -24.27 -13.96 -12.96
C ALA A 19 -23.22 -13.10 -12.24
N VAL A 20 -23.56 -11.85 -11.88
CA VAL A 20 -22.67 -10.97 -11.08
C VAL A 20 -22.24 -11.65 -9.79
N ALA A 21 -23.19 -12.18 -9.02
CA ALA A 21 -22.90 -12.88 -7.77
C ALA A 21 -21.98 -14.09 -7.97
N SER A 22 -22.14 -14.81 -9.08
CA SER A 22 -21.32 -15.97 -9.43
C SER A 22 -19.88 -15.58 -9.78
N TRP A 23 -19.69 -14.53 -10.58
CA TRP A 23 -18.35 -14.01 -10.90
C TRP A 23 -17.65 -13.44 -9.67
N GLN A 24 -18.35 -12.70 -8.82
CA GLN A 24 -17.79 -12.22 -7.54
C GLN A 24 -17.40 -13.37 -6.61
N LYS A 25 -18.17 -14.46 -6.60
CA LYS A 25 -17.82 -15.66 -5.84
C LYS A 25 -16.57 -16.33 -6.40
N LEU A 26 -16.44 -16.43 -7.72
CA LEU A 26 -15.27 -17.00 -8.37
C LEU A 26 -14.00 -16.17 -8.09
N ALA A 27 -14.09 -14.84 -8.10
CA ALA A 27 -12.96 -13.96 -7.72
C ALA A 27 -12.42 -14.33 -6.33
N ARG A 28 -13.33 -14.41 -5.34
CA ARG A 28 -12.97 -14.78 -3.96
C ARG A 28 -12.40 -16.19 -3.85
N GLU A 29 -12.98 -17.17 -4.56
CA GLU A 29 -12.48 -18.54 -4.54
C GLU A 29 -11.08 -18.66 -5.17
N LEU A 30 -10.77 -17.86 -6.19
CA LEU A 30 -9.44 -17.80 -6.79
C LEU A 30 -8.40 -17.16 -5.86
N GLU A 31 -8.78 -16.07 -5.19
CA GLU A 31 -7.97 -15.43 -4.15
C GLU A 31 -7.66 -16.40 -2.99
N GLU A 32 -8.69 -17.06 -2.46
CA GLU A 32 -8.57 -18.07 -1.40
C GLU A 32 -7.70 -19.26 -1.85
N ALA A 33 -7.82 -19.68 -3.11
CA ALA A 33 -6.99 -20.73 -3.69
C ALA A 33 -5.53 -20.31 -3.81
N GLN A 34 -5.25 -19.08 -4.26
CA GLN A 34 -3.90 -18.54 -4.36
C GLN A 34 -3.25 -18.45 -2.98
N ALA A 35 -3.91 -17.79 -2.02
CA ALA A 35 -3.41 -17.66 -0.66
C ALA A 35 -3.28 -19.03 0.04
N GLY A 36 -4.23 -19.93 -0.22
CA GLY A 36 -4.22 -21.30 0.28
C GLY A 36 -3.05 -22.12 -0.26
N HIS A 37 -2.75 -22.01 -1.56
CA HIS A 37 -1.60 -22.67 -2.18
C HIS A 37 -0.30 -22.14 -1.57
N ARG A 38 -0.16 -20.82 -1.44
CA ARG A 38 1.01 -20.18 -0.84
C ARG A 38 1.27 -20.66 0.58
N ARG A 39 0.24 -20.63 1.44
CA ARG A 39 0.38 -20.95 2.86
C ARG A 39 0.44 -22.44 3.18
N LYS A 40 -0.08 -23.30 2.31
CA LYS A 40 -0.21 -24.75 2.59
C LYS A 40 0.66 -25.63 1.71
N VAL A 41 1.25 -25.09 0.65
CA VAL A 41 2.06 -25.85 -0.32
C VAL A 41 3.45 -25.24 -0.45
N THR A 42 3.61 -24.12 -1.15
CA THR A 42 4.93 -23.53 -1.45
C THR A 42 5.63 -23.01 -0.21
N GLY A 43 4.92 -22.25 0.64
CA GLY A 43 5.50 -21.66 1.83
C GLY A 43 6.10 -22.69 2.79
N PRO A 44 5.36 -23.74 3.21
CA PRO A 44 5.92 -24.80 4.04
C PRO A 44 7.11 -25.54 3.41
N LEU A 45 7.17 -25.63 2.07
CA LEU A 45 8.30 -26.23 1.36
C LEU A 45 9.53 -25.31 1.35
N HIS A 46 9.33 -24.00 1.20
CA HIS A 46 10.37 -22.98 1.33
C HIS A 46 10.92 -22.92 2.76
N ALA A 47 10.04 -22.90 3.76
CA ALA A 47 10.40 -22.93 5.19
C ALA A 47 11.09 -24.25 5.61
N GLY A 48 10.79 -25.35 4.92
CA GLY A 48 11.42 -26.66 5.14
C GLY A 48 12.81 -26.83 4.52
N GLU A 49 13.40 -25.76 3.97
CA GLU A 49 14.72 -25.74 3.32
C GLU A 49 14.89 -26.80 2.21
N TRP A 50 13.84 -27.08 1.43
CA TRP A 50 13.93 -28.04 0.33
C TRP A 50 14.82 -27.53 -0.82
N GLN A 51 16.01 -28.12 -0.97
CA GLN A 51 17.02 -27.68 -1.93
C GLN A 51 17.35 -28.73 -3.00
N GLY A 52 17.87 -28.29 -4.15
CA GLY A 52 18.31 -29.15 -5.24
C GLY A 52 17.77 -28.73 -6.61
N ALA A 53 18.12 -29.48 -7.66
CA ALA A 53 17.61 -29.22 -9.01
C ALA A 53 16.10 -29.49 -9.14
N ASP A 54 15.64 -30.54 -8.48
CA ASP A 54 14.22 -30.92 -8.47
C ASP A 54 13.37 -29.89 -7.73
N SER A 55 13.84 -29.41 -6.56
CA SER A 55 13.11 -28.38 -5.81
C SER A 55 13.01 -27.07 -6.60
N ARG A 56 14.10 -26.61 -7.23
CA ARG A 56 14.07 -25.44 -8.12
C ARG A 56 13.03 -25.58 -9.24
N THR A 57 12.98 -26.73 -9.88
CA THR A 57 12.01 -27.00 -10.97
C THR A 57 10.58 -27.07 -10.44
N ALA A 58 10.39 -27.63 -9.25
CA ALA A 58 9.09 -27.70 -8.59
C ALA A 58 8.58 -26.31 -8.18
N PHE A 59 9.42 -25.51 -7.52
CA PHE A 59 9.10 -24.14 -7.11
C PHE A 59 8.70 -23.27 -8.31
N MET A 60 9.49 -23.29 -9.40
CA MET A 60 9.13 -22.60 -10.64
C MET A 60 7.72 -22.92 -11.14
N LYS A 61 7.29 -24.19 -11.06
CA LYS A 61 5.95 -24.60 -11.51
C LYS A 61 4.84 -24.24 -10.51
N MET A 62 5.13 -24.38 -9.23
CA MET A 62 4.19 -24.09 -8.15
C MET A 62 3.91 -22.60 -8.06
N GLU A 63 4.95 -21.77 -8.09
CA GLU A 63 4.85 -20.30 -8.11
C GLU A 63 4.16 -19.80 -9.38
N ALA A 64 4.47 -20.38 -10.55
CA ALA A 64 3.73 -20.07 -11.77
C ALA A 64 2.22 -20.36 -11.65
N SER A 65 1.85 -21.43 -10.93
CA SER A 65 0.44 -21.74 -10.66
C SER A 65 -0.21 -20.72 -9.72
N GLU A 66 0.53 -20.18 -8.76
CA GLU A 66 0.05 -19.09 -7.89
C GLU A 66 -0.16 -17.80 -8.67
N THR A 67 0.80 -17.42 -9.52
CA THR A 67 0.65 -16.26 -10.41
C THR A 67 -0.57 -16.43 -11.30
N GLN A 68 -0.81 -17.63 -11.85
CA GLN A 68 -2.00 -17.92 -12.66
C GLN A 68 -3.31 -17.74 -11.89
N LEU A 69 -3.37 -18.16 -10.63
CA LEU A 69 -4.55 -17.94 -9.79
C LEU A 69 -4.79 -16.45 -9.53
N GLY A 70 -3.73 -15.68 -9.26
CA GLY A 70 -3.81 -14.23 -9.09
C GLY A 70 -4.25 -13.48 -10.36
N VAL A 71 -3.70 -13.85 -11.52
CA VAL A 71 -4.11 -13.31 -12.83
C VAL A 71 -5.59 -13.60 -13.10
N ALA A 72 -6.02 -14.85 -12.89
CA ALA A 72 -7.41 -15.23 -13.05
C ALA A 72 -8.33 -14.46 -12.09
N GLN A 73 -7.90 -14.22 -10.85
CA GLN A 73 -8.64 -13.44 -9.87
C GLN A 73 -8.87 -12.00 -10.35
N SER A 74 -7.83 -11.30 -10.81
CA SER A 74 -7.94 -9.93 -11.34
C SER A 74 -8.83 -9.85 -12.60
N ASP A 75 -8.71 -10.80 -13.52
CA ASP A 75 -9.55 -10.87 -14.73
C ASP A 75 -11.03 -11.06 -14.36
N VAL A 76 -11.31 -12.01 -13.46
CA VAL A 76 -12.66 -12.32 -12.99
C VAL A 76 -13.26 -11.16 -12.19
N SER A 77 -12.46 -10.49 -11.37
CA SER A 77 -12.84 -9.27 -10.64
C SER A 77 -13.25 -8.16 -11.62
N SER A 78 -12.48 -7.95 -12.68
CA SER A 78 -12.77 -6.99 -13.74
C SER A 78 -14.08 -7.31 -14.47
N ILE A 79 -14.29 -8.59 -14.84
CA ILE A 79 -15.54 -9.05 -15.47
C ILE A 79 -16.75 -8.84 -14.55
N ALA A 80 -16.62 -9.22 -13.27
CA ALA A 80 -17.68 -9.05 -12.28
C ALA A 80 -18.09 -7.58 -12.14
N THR A 81 -17.10 -6.70 -12.11
CA THR A 81 -17.28 -5.24 -11.99
C THR A 81 -18.00 -4.64 -13.20
N VAL A 82 -17.63 -5.05 -14.42
CA VAL A 82 -18.32 -4.61 -15.64
C VAL A 82 -19.78 -5.08 -15.63
N LEU A 83 -20.03 -6.36 -15.32
CA LEU A 83 -21.39 -6.92 -15.29
C LEU A 83 -22.27 -6.23 -14.23
N ASP A 84 -21.72 -5.96 -13.05
CA ASP A 84 -22.45 -5.28 -11.97
C ASP A 84 -22.81 -3.84 -12.35
N THR A 85 -21.86 -3.12 -12.97
CA THR A 85 -22.11 -1.75 -13.41
C THR A 85 -23.16 -1.68 -14.51
N VAL A 86 -23.13 -2.61 -15.48
CA VAL A 86 -24.17 -2.74 -16.50
C VAL A 86 -25.52 -3.03 -15.85
N HIS A 87 -25.56 -3.97 -14.90
CA HIS A 87 -26.77 -4.31 -14.17
C HIS A 87 -27.38 -3.10 -13.47
N VAL A 88 -26.59 -2.39 -12.66
CA VAL A 88 -27.03 -1.22 -11.89
C VAL A 88 -27.55 -0.11 -12.81
N ARG A 89 -26.79 0.25 -13.86
CA ARG A 89 -27.17 1.34 -14.78
C ARG A 89 -28.43 1.03 -15.55
N MET A 90 -28.57 -0.20 -16.05
CA MET A 90 -29.78 -0.62 -16.76
C MET A 90 -30.99 -0.74 -15.86
N LYS A 91 -30.79 -1.19 -14.61
CA LYS A 91 -31.87 -1.26 -13.63
C LYS A 91 -32.38 0.13 -13.27
N LEU A 92 -31.47 1.08 -13.04
CA LEU A 92 -31.81 2.49 -12.82
C LEU A 92 -32.56 3.09 -14.01
N ALA A 93 -32.12 2.79 -15.25
CA ALA A 93 -32.79 3.23 -16.46
C ALA A 93 -34.21 2.66 -16.59
N GLN A 94 -34.41 1.36 -16.30
CA GLN A 94 -35.73 0.75 -16.27
C GLN A 94 -36.65 1.39 -15.21
N ASP A 95 -36.12 1.65 -14.01
CA ASP A 95 -36.92 2.21 -12.93
C ASP A 95 -37.37 3.65 -13.27
N LYS A 96 -36.48 4.46 -13.87
CA LYS A 96 -36.82 5.78 -14.43
C LYS A 96 -37.85 5.69 -15.56
N LEU A 97 -37.70 4.73 -16.47
CA LEU A 97 -38.67 4.48 -17.54
C LEU A 97 -40.06 4.18 -16.96
N ARG A 98 -40.14 3.21 -16.05
CA ARG A 98 -41.40 2.80 -15.40
C ARG A 98 -42.02 3.94 -14.61
N GLN A 99 -41.22 4.77 -13.96
CA GLN A 99 -41.70 5.96 -13.26
C GLN A 99 -42.26 7.00 -14.24
N GLY A 100 -41.53 7.32 -15.31
CA GLY A 100 -41.98 8.28 -16.34
C GLY A 100 -43.27 7.85 -17.03
N VAL A 101 -43.47 6.55 -17.27
CA VAL A 101 -44.73 6.00 -17.80
C VAL A 101 -45.87 6.22 -16.82
N ARG A 102 -45.68 5.88 -15.52
CA ARG A 102 -46.71 6.09 -14.49
C ARG A 102 -47.08 7.55 -14.32
N ASP A 103 -46.10 8.45 -14.35
CA ASP A 103 -46.32 9.89 -14.19
C ASP A 103 -47.06 10.47 -15.40
N ALA A 104 -46.70 10.05 -16.62
CA ALA A 104 -47.42 10.42 -17.83
C ALA A 104 -48.89 9.97 -17.79
N GLU A 105 -49.15 8.73 -17.36
CA GLU A 105 -50.51 8.19 -17.23
C GLU A 105 -51.31 8.91 -16.13
N ALA A 106 -50.67 9.23 -15.00
CA ALA A 106 -51.29 10.00 -13.91
C ALA A 106 -51.69 11.42 -14.35
N ASP A 107 -50.90 12.04 -15.22
CA ASP A 107 -51.19 13.35 -15.82
C ASP A 107 -52.20 13.29 -16.99
N GLY A 108 -52.74 12.10 -17.30
CA GLY A 108 -53.76 11.92 -18.32
C GLY A 108 -53.21 11.96 -19.76
N TYR A 109 -51.97 11.51 -19.95
CA TYR A 109 -51.43 11.12 -21.25
C TYR A 109 -51.55 9.61 -21.44
N ALA A 110 -51.61 9.16 -22.70
CA ALA A 110 -51.54 7.75 -23.03
C ALA A 110 -50.13 7.40 -23.55
N VAL A 111 -49.56 6.31 -23.03
CA VAL A 111 -48.29 5.75 -23.52
C VAL A 111 -48.58 4.43 -24.22
N ASP A 112 -48.22 4.32 -25.50
CA ASP A 112 -48.45 3.09 -26.26
C ASP A 112 -47.37 2.02 -26.02
N GLY A 113 -47.54 0.85 -26.63
CA GLY A 113 -46.60 -0.27 -26.50
C GLY A 113 -45.20 -0.02 -27.10
N GLN A 114 -44.99 1.09 -27.79
CA GLN A 114 -43.71 1.54 -28.34
C GLN A 114 -43.11 2.70 -27.52
N GLY A 115 -43.79 3.16 -26.47
CA GLY A 115 -43.35 4.29 -25.65
C GLY A 115 -43.79 5.66 -26.17
N THR A 116 -44.68 5.72 -27.18
CA THR A 116 -45.17 6.99 -27.71
C THR A 116 -46.15 7.64 -26.73
N VAL A 117 -45.80 8.82 -26.22
CA VAL A 117 -46.69 9.62 -25.38
C VAL A 117 -47.64 10.45 -26.26
N THR A 118 -48.94 10.34 -26.02
CA THR A 118 -50.00 11.06 -26.74
C THR A 118 -50.97 11.74 -25.78
N ASP A 119 -51.48 12.91 -26.19
CA ASP A 119 -52.59 13.55 -25.50
C ASP A 119 -53.91 13.00 -26.08
N GLY A 120 -54.60 12.17 -25.30
CA GLY A 120 -55.85 11.52 -25.73
C GLY A 120 -57.09 12.42 -25.65
N ARG A 121 -56.94 13.69 -25.23
CA ARG A 121 -58.08 14.60 -25.11
C ARG A 121 -58.52 15.11 -26.49
N PRO A 122 -59.83 15.14 -26.79
CA PRO A 122 -60.32 15.74 -28.02
C PRO A 122 -59.92 17.22 -28.07
N GLY A 123 -59.38 17.67 -29.21
CA GLY A 123 -59.00 19.07 -29.40
C GLY A 123 -60.18 20.00 -29.16
N SER A 124 -59.94 21.13 -28.48
CA SER A 124 -60.94 22.20 -28.33
C SER A 124 -61.47 22.61 -29.71
N ALA A 125 -62.79 22.55 -29.90
CA ALA A 125 -63.44 23.05 -31.11
C ALA A 125 -63.43 24.59 -31.20
N ASP A 126 -63.14 25.28 -30.10
CA ASP A 126 -62.93 26.73 -30.04
C ASP A 126 -61.44 27.01 -30.15
N THR A 127 -60.99 27.33 -31.36
CA THR A 127 -59.59 27.65 -31.68
C THR A 127 -59.22 29.10 -31.35
N ASP A 128 -60.19 29.95 -30.99
CA ASP A 128 -60.00 31.39 -30.79
C ASP A 128 -59.90 31.81 -29.30
N ASP A 129 -60.03 30.89 -28.35
CA ASP A 129 -59.85 31.15 -26.93
C ASP A 129 -58.35 31.11 -26.52
N ALA A 130 -57.83 32.25 -26.05
CA ALA A 130 -56.44 32.41 -25.63
C ALA A 130 -56.07 31.50 -24.43
N GLU A 131 -57.02 31.22 -23.53
CA GLU A 131 -56.80 30.38 -22.35
C GLU A 131 -56.70 28.90 -22.76
N ALA A 132 -57.56 28.44 -23.66
CA ALA A 132 -57.49 27.11 -24.26
C ALA A 132 -56.19 26.87 -25.03
N GLN A 133 -55.71 27.87 -25.78
CA GLN A 133 -54.42 27.80 -26.48
C GLN A 133 -53.23 27.72 -25.50
N ALA A 134 -53.27 28.50 -24.40
CA ALA A 134 -52.23 28.47 -23.38
C ALA A 134 -52.18 27.11 -22.66
N ALA A 135 -53.33 26.55 -22.30
CA ALA A 135 -53.43 25.22 -21.69
C ALA A 135 -52.93 24.11 -22.64
N GLN A 136 -53.24 24.19 -23.94
CA GLN A 136 -52.73 23.25 -24.93
C GLN A 136 -51.20 23.34 -25.09
N LYS A 137 -50.64 24.57 -25.13
CA LYS A 137 -49.18 24.76 -25.16
C LYS A 137 -48.51 24.15 -23.94
N GLN A 138 -49.07 24.35 -22.75
CA GLN A 138 -48.54 23.77 -21.52
C GLN A 138 -48.55 22.24 -21.57
N ARG A 139 -49.63 21.63 -22.07
CA ARG A 139 -49.73 20.18 -22.23
C ARG A 139 -48.75 19.61 -23.24
N VAL A 140 -48.53 20.29 -24.36
CA VAL A 140 -47.52 19.88 -25.33
C VAL A 140 -46.13 19.93 -24.71
N ALA A 141 -45.83 20.95 -23.91
CA ALA A 141 -44.56 21.06 -23.19
C ALA A 141 -44.37 19.90 -22.17
N VAL A 142 -45.36 19.62 -21.33
CA VAL A 142 -45.32 18.51 -20.36
C VAL A 142 -45.23 17.15 -21.06
N MET A 143 -45.95 16.94 -22.16
CA MET A 143 -45.83 15.74 -22.99
C MET A 143 -44.39 15.57 -23.52
N GLY A 144 -43.74 16.67 -23.91
CA GLY A 144 -42.33 16.68 -24.31
C GLY A 144 -41.42 16.14 -23.22
N VAL A 145 -41.59 16.60 -21.98
CA VAL A 145 -40.82 16.12 -20.81
C VAL A 145 -40.96 14.60 -20.64
N TYR A 146 -42.17 14.04 -20.75
CA TYR A 146 -42.36 12.59 -20.63
C TYR A 146 -41.74 11.80 -21.78
N LYS A 147 -41.81 12.32 -23.02
CA LYS A 147 -41.11 11.74 -24.17
C LYS A 147 -39.60 11.73 -23.93
N ASP A 148 -39.05 12.82 -23.42
CA ASP A 148 -37.63 12.95 -23.13
C ASP A 148 -37.18 11.99 -22.03
N ILE A 149 -37.98 11.83 -20.95
CA ILE A 149 -37.69 10.86 -19.88
C ILE A 149 -37.66 9.43 -20.42
N ILE A 150 -38.65 9.05 -21.23
CA ILE A 150 -38.74 7.71 -21.82
C ILE A 150 -37.55 7.46 -22.74
N GLN A 151 -37.28 8.38 -23.68
CA GLN A 151 -36.19 8.24 -24.64
C GLN A 151 -34.83 8.19 -23.93
N THR A 152 -34.58 9.12 -23.00
CA THR A 152 -33.33 9.16 -22.22
C THR A 152 -33.13 7.88 -21.40
N SER A 153 -34.20 7.26 -20.90
CA SER A 153 -34.11 5.99 -20.18
C SER A 153 -33.70 4.84 -21.11
N ILE A 154 -34.26 4.77 -22.32
CA ILE A 154 -33.87 3.78 -23.34
C ILE A 154 -32.42 3.99 -23.78
N ASP A 155 -32.04 5.24 -24.04
CA ASP A 155 -30.68 5.61 -24.45
C ASP A 155 -29.67 5.23 -23.36
N ASN A 156 -29.96 5.54 -22.09
CA ASN A 156 -29.07 5.17 -20.97
C ASN A 156 -28.89 3.66 -20.81
N ALA A 157 -29.95 2.87 -20.99
CA ALA A 157 -29.86 1.41 -20.92
C ALA A 157 -29.05 0.85 -22.12
N THR A 158 -29.27 1.40 -23.31
CA THR A 158 -28.56 1.01 -24.53
C THR A 158 -27.07 1.34 -24.41
N SER A 159 -26.72 2.55 -23.96
CA SER A 159 -25.33 2.96 -23.72
C SER A 159 -24.66 2.08 -22.67
N ALA A 160 -25.33 1.81 -21.55
CA ALA A 160 -24.79 0.92 -20.51
C ALA A 160 -24.50 -0.49 -21.06
N SER A 161 -25.41 -1.05 -21.87
CA SER A 161 -25.19 -2.34 -22.52
C SER A 161 -24.02 -2.32 -23.50
N TRP A 162 -23.91 -1.28 -24.32
CA TRP A 162 -22.88 -1.20 -25.37
C TRP A 162 -21.50 -0.96 -24.78
N GLU A 163 -21.38 -0.03 -23.83
CA GLU A 163 -20.14 0.23 -23.09
C GLU A 163 -19.69 -1.02 -22.33
N GLY A 164 -20.62 -1.72 -21.66
CA GLY A 164 -20.32 -2.98 -20.99
C GLY A 164 -19.80 -4.06 -21.94
N MET A 165 -20.42 -4.22 -23.11
CA MET A 165 -19.94 -5.16 -24.14
C MET A 165 -18.53 -4.81 -24.61
N GLN A 166 -18.25 -3.53 -24.88
CA GLN A 166 -16.93 -3.09 -25.32
C GLN A 166 -15.86 -3.34 -24.25
N LEU A 167 -16.18 -3.07 -22.98
CA LEU A 167 -15.26 -3.32 -21.89
C LEU A 167 -14.97 -4.80 -21.72
N LEU A 168 -15.99 -5.66 -21.73
CA LEU A 168 -15.80 -7.10 -21.69
C LEU A 168 -14.94 -7.62 -22.85
N GLN A 169 -15.10 -7.07 -24.05
CA GLN A 169 -14.25 -7.43 -25.21
C GLN A 169 -12.81 -6.93 -25.08
N SER A 170 -12.56 -5.91 -24.27
CA SER A 170 -11.24 -5.32 -24.08
C SER A 170 -10.38 -6.03 -23.03
N ILE A 171 -11.00 -6.87 -22.19
CA ILE A 171 -10.32 -7.69 -21.20
C ILE A 171 -9.77 -8.93 -21.92
N ASP A 172 -8.44 -9.05 -22.00
CA ASP A 172 -7.74 -10.21 -22.55
C ASP A 172 -7.66 -11.32 -21.49
N ALA A 173 -8.84 -11.81 -21.09
CA ALA A 173 -8.98 -12.71 -19.96
C ALA A 173 -8.37 -14.09 -20.22
N PHE A 174 -7.88 -14.72 -19.15
CA PHE A 174 -7.41 -16.11 -19.14
C PHE A 174 -6.17 -16.38 -20.00
N THR A 175 -5.33 -15.37 -20.22
CA THR A 175 -3.96 -15.53 -20.76
C THR A 175 -2.98 -16.04 -19.70
N LEU A 176 -3.40 -17.10 -18.99
CA LEU A 176 -2.75 -17.62 -17.78
C LEU A 176 -1.38 -18.26 -18.05
N ASP A 177 -1.16 -18.78 -19.25
CA ASP A 177 0.06 -19.51 -19.62
C ASP A 177 1.21 -18.61 -20.09
N LYS A 178 1.02 -17.29 -20.10
CA LYS A 178 1.99 -16.36 -20.66
C LYS A 178 2.77 -15.63 -19.58
N ASP A 179 4.07 -15.48 -19.81
CA ASP A 179 5.01 -14.72 -18.97
C ASP A 179 4.65 -13.22 -18.79
N TYR A 180 3.55 -12.74 -19.39
CA TYR A 180 3.03 -11.38 -19.27
C TYR A 180 1.58 -11.31 -18.77
N GLY A 181 1.01 -12.41 -18.27
CA GLY A 181 -0.39 -12.49 -17.83
C GLY A 181 -0.73 -11.44 -16.77
N ALA A 182 0.14 -11.22 -15.78
CA ALA A 182 -0.08 -10.21 -14.73
C ALA A 182 -0.14 -8.78 -15.27
N SER A 183 0.72 -8.45 -16.24
CA SER A 183 0.70 -7.14 -16.91
C SER A 183 -0.58 -6.94 -17.73
N LYS A 184 -1.08 -8.00 -18.39
CA LYS A 184 -2.33 -7.95 -19.16
C LYS A 184 -3.57 -7.85 -18.26
N ALA A 185 -3.63 -8.59 -17.17
CA ALA A 185 -4.70 -8.47 -16.19
C ALA A 185 -4.77 -7.04 -15.61
N ARG A 186 -3.62 -6.45 -15.26
CA ARG A 186 -3.53 -5.04 -14.84
C ARG A 186 -4.00 -4.07 -15.93
N GLU A 187 -3.62 -4.29 -17.20
CA GLU A 187 -4.10 -3.47 -18.33
C GLU A 187 -5.63 -3.55 -18.47
N GLY A 188 -6.20 -4.75 -18.32
CA GLY A 188 -7.64 -4.99 -18.29
C GLY A 188 -8.33 -4.24 -17.14
N ALA A 189 -7.82 -4.40 -15.92
CA ALA A 189 -8.32 -3.70 -14.74
C ALA A 189 -8.27 -2.18 -14.92
N ARG A 190 -7.17 -1.62 -15.46
CA ARG A 190 -7.05 -0.19 -15.78
C ARG A 190 -8.11 0.31 -16.76
N LYS A 191 -8.41 -0.46 -17.81
CA LYS A 191 -9.47 -0.09 -18.76
C LYS A 191 -10.83 -0.06 -18.08
N VAL A 192 -11.13 -1.07 -17.26
CA VAL A 192 -12.39 -1.13 -16.50
C VAL A 192 -12.50 0.03 -15.52
N ALA A 193 -11.45 0.26 -14.75
CA ALA A 193 -11.30 1.36 -13.79
C ALA A 193 -11.56 2.72 -14.46
N GLY A 194 -10.73 3.09 -15.45
CA GLY A 194 -10.84 4.37 -16.14
C GLY A 194 -12.19 4.60 -16.83
N SER A 195 -12.84 3.53 -17.31
CA SER A 195 -14.11 3.67 -18.05
C SER A 195 -15.34 3.73 -17.17
N LEU A 196 -15.35 3.04 -16.02
CA LEU A 196 -16.56 2.89 -15.20
C LEU A 196 -16.63 3.86 -14.03
N PHE A 197 -15.49 4.18 -13.42
CA PHE A 197 -15.49 4.87 -12.13
C PHE A 197 -14.76 6.21 -12.17
N GLN A 198 -14.23 6.64 -13.34
CA GLN A 198 -13.26 7.72 -13.40
C GLN A 198 -12.16 7.48 -12.36
N THR A 199 -11.56 6.28 -12.37
CA THR A 199 -10.56 5.86 -11.37
C THR A 199 -9.17 5.80 -12.00
N GLY A 200 -8.90 6.75 -12.90
CA GLY A 200 -7.56 6.97 -13.41
C GLY A 200 -6.58 7.31 -12.31
N ASP A 201 -5.31 7.23 -12.65
CA ASP A 201 -4.17 7.58 -11.81
C ASP A 201 -4.29 8.94 -11.13
N GLU A 202 -5.04 9.86 -11.74
CA GLU A 202 -5.34 11.22 -11.30
C GLU A 202 -6.37 11.33 -10.16
N PHE A 203 -7.07 10.24 -9.82
CA PHE A 203 -8.08 10.20 -8.74
C PHE A 203 -7.57 9.55 -7.45
N ILE A 204 -6.37 8.96 -7.49
CA ILE A 204 -5.67 8.53 -6.29
C ILE A 204 -5.06 9.79 -5.66
N PRO A 205 -5.35 10.10 -4.38
CA PRO A 205 -4.78 11.28 -3.74
C PRO A 205 -3.25 11.21 -3.77
N SER A 206 -2.59 12.36 -3.89
CA SER A 206 -1.15 12.44 -4.21
C SER A 206 -0.36 13.36 -3.26
N ASP A 207 -1.06 13.91 -2.27
CA ASP A 207 -0.70 14.99 -1.36
C ASP A 207 0.28 14.54 -0.28
N LYS A 208 0.50 13.23 -0.15
CA LYS A 208 1.13 12.59 1.02
C LYS A 208 0.41 12.93 2.33
N ASP A 209 -0.90 13.20 2.30
CA ASP A 209 -1.73 13.29 3.49
C ASP A 209 -2.39 11.91 3.74
N PRO A 210 -1.90 11.12 4.71
CA PRO A 210 -2.43 9.79 4.96
C PRO A 210 -3.89 9.80 5.42
N LYS A 211 -4.36 10.90 6.02
CA LYS A 211 -5.74 11.03 6.47
C LYS A 211 -6.70 11.19 5.31
N GLU A 212 -6.31 11.93 4.29
CA GLU A 212 -7.09 12.04 3.06
C GLU A 212 -7.13 10.72 2.31
N ASN A 213 -6.00 10.01 2.24
CA ASN A 213 -5.92 8.66 1.68
C ASN A 213 -6.86 7.68 2.40
N ALA A 214 -6.81 7.65 3.74
CA ALA A 214 -7.65 6.78 4.55
C ALA A 214 -9.14 7.09 4.35
N LYS A 215 -9.52 8.37 4.33
CA LYS A 215 -10.90 8.81 4.09
C LYS A 215 -11.39 8.42 2.69
N TRP A 216 -10.55 8.63 1.68
CA TRP A 216 -10.85 8.24 0.30
C TRP A 216 -11.07 6.73 0.21
N TRP A 217 -10.13 5.93 0.72
CA TRP A 217 -10.20 4.47 0.69
C TRP A 217 -11.42 3.93 1.45
N ALA A 218 -11.73 4.50 2.61
CA ALA A 218 -12.90 4.14 3.41
C ALA A 218 -14.23 4.43 2.68
N GLY A 219 -14.26 5.43 1.79
CA GLY A 219 -15.42 5.79 0.98
C GLY A 219 -15.70 4.83 -0.19
N LEU A 220 -14.72 4.02 -0.58
CA LEU A 220 -14.84 3.05 -1.66
C LEU A 220 -15.54 1.77 -1.19
N THR A 221 -16.32 1.18 -2.10
CA THR A 221 -16.85 -0.19 -1.95
C THR A 221 -15.71 -1.22 -2.03
N PRO A 222 -15.90 -2.45 -1.50
CA PRO A 222 -14.90 -3.51 -1.64
C PRO A 222 -14.49 -3.78 -3.09
N GLN A 223 -15.44 -3.70 -4.03
CA GLN A 223 -15.20 -3.90 -5.46
C GLN A 223 -14.35 -2.77 -6.05
N GLU A 224 -14.61 -1.51 -5.69
CA GLU A 224 -13.79 -0.38 -6.13
C GLU A 224 -12.37 -0.47 -5.57
N ARG A 225 -12.21 -0.85 -4.30
CA ARG A 225 -10.89 -1.08 -3.69
C ARG A 225 -10.11 -2.16 -4.43
N GLN A 226 -10.74 -3.31 -4.69
CA GLN A 226 -10.13 -4.39 -5.45
C GLN A 226 -9.70 -3.93 -6.85
N LEU A 227 -10.55 -3.15 -7.52
CA LEU A 227 -10.24 -2.63 -8.84
C LEU A 227 -9.03 -1.68 -8.82
N TYR A 228 -8.89 -0.84 -7.78
CA TYR A 228 -7.71 -0.01 -7.60
C TYR A 228 -6.44 -0.83 -7.31
N ILE A 229 -6.54 -1.87 -6.48
CA ILE A 229 -5.45 -2.82 -6.22
C ILE A 229 -5.01 -3.50 -7.53
N ASP A 230 -5.96 -3.94 -8.37
CA ASP A 230 -5.68 -4.62 -9.63
C ASP A 230 -5.14 -3.66 -10.71
N ALA A 231 -5.65 -2.43 -10.78
CA ALA A 231 -5.32 -1.47 -11.82
C ALA A 231 -4.03 -0.68 -11.52
N CYS A 232 -3.82 -0.28 -10.27
CA CYS A 232 -2.73 0.60 -9.86
C CYS A 232 -1.99 0.05 -8.63
N PRO A 233 -1.54 -1.22 -8.63
CA PRO A 233 -0.93 -1.86 -7.47
C PRO A 233 0.28 -1.09 -6.95
N GLU A 234 1.09 -0.51 -7.84
CA GLU A 234 2.29 0.25 -7.46
C GLU A 234 1.97 1.56 -6.73
N LYS A 235 0.77 2.12 -6.92
CA LYS A 235 0.34 3.34 -6.23
C LYS A 235 -0.30 3.00 -4.90
N ILE A 236 -1.24 2.05 -4.90
CA ILE A 236 -1.93 1.61 -3.68
C ILE A 236 -0.93 1.02 -2.69
N GLY A 237 0.05 0.26 -3.17
CA GLY A 237 1.11 -0.33 -2.35
C GLY A 237 1.88 0.71 -1.53
N TRP A 238 2.10 1.92 -2.05
CA TRP A 238 2.83 3.01 -1.39
C TRP A 238 1.93 4.05 -0.70
N LEU A 239 0.61 3.91 -0.78
CA LEU A 239 -0.30 4.95 -0.30
C LEU A 239 -0.51 4.85 1.21
N ASP A 240 0.25 5.65 1.95
CA ASP A 240 0.14 5.75 3.41
C ASP A 240 -1.28 6.10 3.86
N GLY A 241 -1.76 5.47 4.93
CA GLY A 241 -3.12 5.61 5.45
C GLY A 241 -4.10 4.54 4.96
N ILE A 242 -3.74 3.75 3.94
CA ILE A 242 -4.48 2.54 3.56
C ILE A 242 -4.13 1.36 4.49
N PRO A 243 -5.08 0.45 4.79
CA PRO A 243 -4.80 -0.79 5.52
C PRO A 243 -3.59 -1.56 4.98
N SER A 244 -2.76 -2.04 5.89
CA SER A 244 -1.52 -2.77 5.60
C SER A 244 -1.77 -4.06 4.80
N ALA A 245 -2.93 -4.70 4.98
CA ALA A 245 -3.32 -5.87 4.20
C ALA A 245 -3.60 -5.53 2.72
N ASP A 246 -4.25 -4.40 2.46
CA ASP A 246 -4.54 -3.94 1.09
C ASP A 246 -3.25 -3.49 0.40
N ARG A 247 -2.33 -2.85 1.14
CA ARG A 247 -0.97 -2.51 0.66
C ARG A 247 -0.16 -3.76 0.35
N ASP A 248 -0.21 -4.79 1.18
CA ASP A 248 0.46 -6.08 0.94
C ASP A 248 -0.04 -6.75 -0.34
N GLU A 249 -1.36 -6.82 -0.52
CA GLU A 249 -1.93 -7.40 -1.74
C GLU A 249 -1.48 -6.63 -2.99
N ALA A 250 -1.56 -5.30 -2.97
CA ALA A 250 -1.10 -4.44 -4.05
C ALA A 250 0.39 -4.63 -4.34
N ASN A 251 1.25 -4.60 -3.33
CA ASN A 251 2.69 -4.76 -3.50
C ASN A 251 3.09 -6.17 -3.98
N ARG A 252 2.38 -7.22 -3.56
CA ARG A 252 2.61 -8.58 -4.07
C ARG A 252 2.24 -8.70 -5.55
N LYS A 253 1.17 -8.04 -6.00
CA LYS A 253 0.85 -7.92 -7.44
C LYS A 253 1.94 -7.13 -8.18
N SER A 254 2.44 -6.03 -7.61
CA SER A 254 3.57 -5.27 -8.19
C SER A 254 4.86 -6.10 -8.28
N LEU A 255 5.13 -6.94 -7.28
CA LEU A 255 6.25 -7.88 -7.26
C LEU A 255 6.12 -8.90 -8.40
N ASP A 256 4.97 -9.56 -8.52
CA ASP A 256 4.68 -10.54 -9.58
C ASP A 256 4.86 -9.93 -10.99
N ILE A 257 4.32 -8.72 -11.19
CA ILE A 257 4.46 -7.99 -12.46
C ILE A 257 5.93 -7.69 -12.75
N SER A 258 6.67 -7.17 -11.77
CA SER A 258 8.07 -6.77 -11.95
C SER A 258 8.96 -7.98 -12.21
N LEU A 259 8.78 -9.08 -11.47
CA LEU A 259 9.51 -10.33 -11.70
C LEU A 259 9.24 -10.89 -13.10
N SER A 260 7.99 -10.87 -13.56
CA SER A 260 7.59 -11.31 -14.90
C SER A 260 8.25 -10.45 -16.00
N GLU A 261 8.28 -9.13 -15.83
CA GLU A 261 8.93 -8.20 -16.76
C GLU A 261 10.46 -8.44 -16.83
N TYR A 262 11.11 -8.67 -15.70
CA TYR A 262 12.53 -9.01 -15.67
C TYR A 262 12.82 -10.40 -16.27
N ASP A 263 11.97 -11.39 -16.02
CA ASP A 263 12.09 -12.71 -16.63
C ASP A 263 12.04 -12.62 -18.16
N LEU A 264 11.12 -11.83 -18.71
CA LEU A 264 11.03 -11.56 -20.15
C LEU A 264 12.29 -10.87 -20.70
N LYS A 265 12.74 -9.78 -20.05
CA LYS A 265 13.98 -9.10 -20.45
C LYS A 265 15.17 -10.07 -20.45
N LYS A 266 15.26 -10.92 -19.44
CA LYS A 266 16.32 -11.94 -19.33
C LYS A 266 16.25 -12.95 -20.46
N GLN A 267 15.06 -13.46 -20.79
CA GLN A 267 14.86 -14.39 -21.92
C GLN A 267 15.23 -13.75 -23.26
N ASN A 268 14.93 -12.47 -23.44
CA ASN A 268 15.23 -11.73 -24.67
C ASN A 268 16.70 -11.26 -24.76
N GLY A 269 17.50 -11.43 -23.70
CA GLY A 269 18.87 -10.90 -23.64
C GLY A 269 18.94 -9.38 -23.51
N GLU A 270 17.88 -8.77 -22.97
CA GLU A 270 17.69 -7.32 -22.80
C GLU A 270 17.92 -6.85 -21.35
N LEU A 271 18.24 -7.77 -20.43
CA LEU A 271 18.46 -7.46 -19.02
C LEU A 271 19.78 -6.68 -18.84
N GLY A 272 19.67 -5.40 -18.47
CA GLY A 272 20.82 -4.55 -18.16
C GLY A 272 21.39 -4.79 -16.75
N ILE A 273 22.55 -4.21 -16.45
CA ILE A 273 23.22 -4.35 -15.14
C ILE A 273 22.34 -3.82 -13.99
N HIS A 274 21.68 -2.68 -14.21
CA HIS A 274 20.76 -2.10 -13.23
C HIS A 274 19.55 -3.01 -12.99
N ASP A 275 18.95 -3.50 -14.08
CA ASP A 275 17.84 -4.46 -14.02
C ASP A 275 18.23 -5.75 -13.28
N GLU A 276 19.44 -6.25 -13.49
CA GLU A 276 19.94 -7.46 -12.83
C GLU A 276 20.06 -7.30 -11.30
N ARG A 277 20.48 -6.11 -10.83
CA ARG A 277 20.51 -5.79 -9.39
C ARG A 277 19.09 -5.77 -8.80
N GLN A 278 18.17 -5.03 -9.43
CA GLN A 278 16.79 -4.89 -8.95
C GLN A 278 16.06 -6.24 -8.96
N TYR A 279 16.23 -7.01 -10.03
CA TYR A 279 15.68 -8.35 -10.15
C TYR A 279 16.20 -9.30 -9.06
N GLY A 280 17.49 -9.23 -8.74
CA GLY A 280 18.08 -9.99 -7.63
C GLY A 280 17.47 -9.62 -6.27
N GLY A 281 17.26 -8.32 -6.00
CA GLY A 281 16.62 -7.84 -4.78
C GLY A 281 15.16 -8.28 -4.66
N LEU A 282 14.37 -8.19 -5.74
CA LEU A 282 13.00 -8.69 -5.75
C LEU A 282 12.92 -10.21 -5.54
N ARG A 283 13.86 -10.98 -6.08
CA ARG A 283 13.93 -12.44 -5.83
C ARG A 283 14.22 -12.75 -4.37
N LYS A 284 15.12 -12.01 -3.71
CA LYS A 284 15.36 -12.12 -2.26
C LYS A 284 14.11 -11.78 -1.44
N LEU A 285 13.38 -10.73 -1.82
CA LEU A 285 12.10 -10.38 -1.19
C LEU A 285 11.08 -11.51 -1.35
N GLN A 286 10.91 -12.03 -2.57
CA GLN A 286 10.03 -13.17 -2.84
C GLN A 286 10.38 -14.39 -1.98
N ASP A 287 11.67 -14.77 -1.93
CA ASP A 287 12.14 -15.88 -1.12
C ASP A 287 11.84 -15.70 0.38
N ALA A 288 11.95 -14.46 0.90
CA ALA A 288 11.62 -14.15 2.29
C ALA A 288 10.11 -14.23 2.55
N LEU A 289 9.29 -13.72 1.64
CA LEU A 289 7.83 -13.79 1.73
C LEU A 289 7.35 -15.24 1.71
N ASP A 290 7.88 -16.05 0.80
CA ASP A 290 7.49 -17.45 0.66
C ASP A 290 7.83 -18.26 1.92
N LYS A 291 9.02 -18.05 2.50
CA LYS A 291 9.38 -18.66 3.79
C LYS A 291 8.42 -18.23 4.90
N ALA A 292 8.11 -16.94 4.99
CA ALA A 292 7.20 -16.41 6.00
C ALA A 292 5.76 -16.92 5.85
N ASP A 293 5.28 -17.11 4.61
CA ASP A 293 3.96 -17.67 4.33
C ASP A 293 3.84 -19.15 4.75
N GLY A 294 4.97 -19.85 4.95
CA GLY A 294 5.02 -21.20 5.51
C GLY A 294 4.98 -21.27 7.05
N GLU A 295 5.09 -20.14 7.74
CA GLU A 295 5.08 -20.09 9.20
C GLU A 295 3.64 -20.13 9.74
N ASN A 296 3.39 -20.95 10.76
CA ASN A 296 2.08 -21.02 11.41
C ASN A 296 1.90 -19.94 12.51
N ASP A 297 2.92 -19.13 12.77
CA ASP A 297 2.88 -18.04 13.73
C ASP A 297 2.52 -16.73 13.00
N ALA A 298 1.32 -16.20 13.25
CA ALA A 298 0.86 -14.95 12.64
C ALA A 298 1.78 -13.75 12.95
N SER A 299 2.58 -13.83 14.03
CA SER A 299 3.59 -12.79 14.34
C SER A 299 4.85 -12.86 13.47
N LYS A 300 5.00 -13.91 12.65
CA LYS A 300 6.03 -14.04 11.62
C LYS A 300 5.55 -13.73 10.21
N GLN A 301 4.26 -13.42 10.04
CA GLN A 301 3.75 -13.03 8.74
C GLN A 301 4.45 -11.76 8.26
N LEU A 302 4.89 -11.76 7.01
CA LEU A 302 5.41 -10.57 6.35
C LEU A 302 4.33 -9.90 5.50
N LEU A 303 4.21 -8.57 5.66
CA LEU A 303 3.38 -7.68 4.86
C LEU A 303 4.27 -6.70 4.10
N VAL A 304 4.09 -6.56 2.80
CA VAL A 304 4.84 -5.59 2.00
C VAL A 304 4.08 -4.27 1.90
N LEU A 305 4.64 -3.21 2.45
CA LEU A 305 4.03 -1.88 2.50
C LEU A 305 4.61 -0.91 1.46
N GLY A 306 5.53 -1.36 0.61
CA GLY A 306 6.00 -0.60 -0.54
C GLY A 306 7.11 -1.34 -1.29
N ILE A 307 7.10 -1.27 -2.62
CA ILE A 307 8.20 -1.73 -3.50
C ILE A 307 8.40 -0.70 -4.62
N ASP A 308 9.63 -0.23 -4.82
CA ASP A 308 10.02 0.55 -6.01
C ASP A 308 11.34 -0.01 -6.55
N THR A 309 11.44 -0.19 -7.85
CA THR A 309 12.66 -0.68 -8.54
C THR A 309 13.45 0.44 -9.21
N LYS A 310 12.98 1.69 -9.11
CA LYS A 310 13.70 2.87 -9.61
C LYS A 310 14.89 3.21 -8.72
N GLY A 311 15.95 3.78 -9.33
CA GLY A 311 17.17 4.14 -8.61
C GLY A 311 17.80 2.90 -7.98
N ASP A 312 18.21 2.98 -6.72
CA ASP A 312 18.74 1.81 -6.00
C ASP A 312 17.66 0.80 -5.56
N GLY A 313 16.40 1.16 -5.74
CA GLY A 313 15.26 0.34 -5.34
C GLY A 313 14.99 0.44 -3.84
N ARG A 314 13.74 0.22 -3.47
CA ARG A 314 13.20 0.44 -2.13
C ARG A 314 12.19 -0.63 -1.79
N ALA A 315 12.17 -1.05 -0.53
CA ALA A 315 11.12 -1.91 0.00
C ALA A 315 10.81 -1.56 1.45
N VAL A 316 9.52 -1.56 1.77
CA VAL A 316 9.03 -1.44 3.16
C VAL A 316 8.33 -2.73 3.50
N VAL A 317 8.80 -3.43 4.52
CA VAL A 317 8.29 -4.75 4.92
C VAL A 317 7.98 -4.75 6.40
N SER A 318 6.80 -5.20 6.79
CA SER A 318 6.41 -5.38 8.18
C SER A 318 6.36 -6.86 8.53
N GLN A 319 6.98 -7.23 9.64
CA GLN A 319 6.74 -8.48 10.32
C GLN A 319 5.63 -8.28 11.37
N GLY A 320 4.54 -9.02 11.22
CA GLY A 320 3.28 -8.77 11.93
C GLY A 320 2.43 -7.68 11.24
N ASN A 321 1.18 -7.53 11.68
CA ASN A 321 0.27 -6.52 11.13
C ASN A 321 0.25 -5.25 12.01
N PRO A 322 0.82 -4.11 11.56
CA PRO A 322 0.90 -2.89 12.37
C PRO A 322 -0.47 -2.23 12.60
N ASP A 323 -1.48 -2.52 11.77
CA ASP A 323 -2.84 -2.00 11.96
C ASP A 323 -3.53 -2.60 13.20
N THR A 324 -3.04 -3.74 13.71
CA THR A 324 -3.67 -4.46 14.83
C THR A 324 -2.72 -4.75 15.99
N ALA A 325 -1.42 -4.50 15.81
CA ALA A 325 -0.42 -4.69 16.83
C ALA A 325 -0.50 -3.61 17.91
N ARG A 326 -0.34 -4.00 19.17
CA ARG A 326 -0.35 -3.07 20.31
C ARG A 326 0.95 -2.28 20.43
N ASN A 327 2.03 -2.85 19.92
CA ASN A 327 3.33 -2.19 19.77
C ASN A 327 3.74 -2.19 18.29
N VAL A 328 4.21 -1.07 17.78
CA VAL A 328 4.69 -0.94 16.40
C VAL A 328 6.09 -0.33 16.44
N ALA A 329 7.07 -1.03 15.87
CA ALA A 329 8.41 -0.49 15.69
C ALA A 329 8.66 -0.18 14.22
N VAL A 330 9.23 0.98 13.92
CA VAL A 330 9.68 1.35 12.57
C VAL A 330 11.20 1.47 12.59
N GLN A 331 11.89 0.48 12.02
CA GLN A 331 13.35 0.47 11.89
C GLN A 331 13.75 1.12 10.57
N VAL A 332 14.54 2.18 10.67
CA VAL A 332 15.09 2.95 9.55
C VAL A 332 16.57 2.57 9.39
N PRO A 333 16.96 1.97 8.26
CA PRO A 333 18.34 1.60 8.00
C PRO A 333 19.20 2.82 7.66
N GLY A 334 20.51 2.62 7.57
CA GLY A 334 21.49 3.67 7.29
C GLY A 334 22.13 3.57 5.91
N THR A 335 23.40 3.95 5.82
CA THR A 335 24.22 3.92 4.60
C THR A 335 24.25 2.55 3.93
N ASP A 336 24.32 2.53 2.59
CA ASP A 336 24.50 1.33 1.77
C ASP A 336 23.34 0.31 1.87
N ASN A 337 22.12 0.79 2.13
CA ASN A 337 20.91 -0.04 2.14
C ASN A 337 20.03 0.26 0.92
N ASP A 338 19.72 -0.77 0.16
CA ASP A 338 18.91 -0.71 -1.06
C ASP A 338 18.10 -2.00 -1.22
N LEU A 339 17.36 -2.17 -2.32
CA LEU A 339 16.56 -3.38 -2.52
C LEU A 339 17.41 -4.67 -2.56
N THR A 340 18.72 -4.58 -2.87
CA THR A 340 19.59 -5.75 -3.05
C THR A 340 19.99 -6.43 -1.73
N ASN A 341 19.82 -5.76 -0.59
CA ASN A 341 20.07 -6.31 0.75
C ASN A 341 18.82 -6.35 1.64
N ILE A 342 17.64 -6.45 1.01
CA ILE A 342 16.35 -6.55 1.71
C ILE A 342 16.25 -7.75 2.66
N ASP A 343 16.93 -8.85 2.33
CA ASP A 343 17.02 -10.05 3.18
C ASP A 343 17.69 -9.75 4.52
N ASP A 344 18.79 -8.98 4.52
CA ASP A 344 19.46 -8.56 5.75
C ASP A 344 18.58 -7.67 6.62
N GLN A 345 17.71 -6.85 6.00
CA GLN A 345 16.76 -6.00 6.73
C GLN A 345 15.61 -6.81 7.33
N ILE A 346 15.11 -7.81 6.61
CA ILE A 346 14.08 -8.73 7.11
C ILE A 346 14.63 -9.53 8.31
N ASP A 347 15.85 -10.05 8.22
CA ASP A 347 16.52 -10.72 9.34
C ASP A 347 16.68 -9.79 10.56
N ARG A 348 16.96 -8.51 10.32
CA ARG A 348 17.11 -7.50 11.38
C ARG A 348 15.78 -7.27 12.12
N ILE A 349 14.68 -7.12 11.40
CA ILE A 349 13.37 -6.93 12.04
C ILE A 349 12.88 -8.20 12.72
N ASP A 350 13.27 -9.40 12.27
CA ASP A 350 12.98 -10.65 12.98
C ASP A 350 13.69 -10.72 14.33
N ARG A 351 14.96 -10.30 14.39
CA ARG A 351 15.69 -10.20 15.68
C ARG A 351 15.05 -9.19 16.62
N LEU A 352 14.67 -8.01 16.12
CA LEU A 352 13.97 -6.99 16.92
C LEU A 352 12.61 -7.50 17.40
N HIS A 353 11.82 -8.10 16.52
CA HIS A 353 10.53 -8.67 16.85
C HIS A 353 10.68 -9.78 17.91
N GLY A 354 11.66 -10.68 17.75
CA GLY A 354 12.02 -11.70 18.73
C GLY A 354 12.36 -11.13 20.11
N ALA A 355 13.06 -9.99 20.16
CA ALA A 355 13.42 -9.30 21.40
C ALA A 355 12.20 -8.75 22.17
N THR A 356 11.08 -8.52 21.49
CA THR A 356 9.83 -8.06 22.11
C THR A 356 9.01 -9.18 22.75
N ARG A 357 9.30 -10.44 22.42
CA ARG A 357 8.54 -11.63 22.89
C ARG A 357 8.87 -12.02 24.33
N VAL A 358 8.69 -11.08 25.26
CA VAL A 358 8.77 -11.33 26.71
C VAL A 358 7.44 -11.80 27.26
N LYS A 359 7.45 -12.56 28.36
CA LYS A 359 6.22 -13.08 28.98
C LYS A 359 5.24 -11.95 29.30
N GLY A 360 4.02 -12.06 28.77
CA GLY A 360 2.95 -11.09 28.97
C GLY A 360 3.06 -9.82 28.13
N ALA A 361 3.95 -9.77 27.13
CA ALA A 361 3.92 -8.73 26.11
C ALA A 361 2.67 -8.86 25.24
N GLU A 362 2.13 -7.71 24.83
CA GLU A 362 1.08 -7.65 23.81
C GLU A 362 1.65 -7.89 22.40
N SER A 363 0.80 -7.91 21.37
CA SER A 363 1.24 -8.09 19.98
C SER A 363 2.17 -6.96 19.53
N THR A 364 3.21 -7.32 18.77
CA THR A 364 4.17 -6.39 18.19
C THR A 364 4.19 -6.56 16.67
N ALA A 365 4.29 -5.47 15.93
CA ALA A 365 4.72 -5.46 14.55
C ALA A 365 6.04 -4.68 14.43
N VAL A 366 6.98 -5.15 13.62
CA VAL A 366 8.24 -4.46 13.35
C VAL A 366 8.34 -4.22 11.85
N VAL A 367 8.50 -2.97 11.45
CA VAL A 367 8.62 -2.52 10.06
C VAL A 367 10.09 -2.24 9.75
N SER A 368 10.62 -2.84 8.69
CA SER A 368 11.82 -2.37 8.01
C SER A 368 11.39 -1.31 7.01
N TRP A 369 11.75 -0.04 7.27
CA TRP A 369 11.34 1.10 6.44
C TRP A 369 12.52 1.62 5.63
N LEU A 370 12.64 1.19 4.38
CA LEU A 370 13.53 1.78 3.38
C LEU A 370 12.70 2.59 2.38
N GLY A 371 12.14 3.71 2.85
CA GLY A 371 11.32 4.62 2.02
C GLY A 371 12.10 5.76 1.36
N TYR A 372 13.38 5.95 1.72
CA TYR A 372 14.23 7.04 1.26
C TYR A 372 15.40 6.55 0.42
N ASP A 373 16.12 7.48 -0.22
CA ASP A 373 17.35 7.20 -0.95
C ASP A 373 18.53 7.20 0.02
N ALA A 374 18.91 6.03 0.53
CA ALA A 374 19.98 5.91 1.51
C ALA A 374 21.33 6.33 0.91
N PRO A 375 22.19 7.03 1.66
CA PRO A 375 23.48 7.44 1.14
C PRO A 375 24.35 6.22 0.84
N GLU A 376 25.13 6.32 -0.22
CA GLU A 376 26.20 5.43 -0.58
C GLU A 376 27.43 5.69 0.32
N VAL A 377 28.43 4.80 0.29
CA VAL A 377 29.71 5.01 0.98
C VAL A 377 30.58 6.02 0.21
N ASP A 378 30.07 7.25 0.08
CA ASP A 378 30.69 8.37 -0.61
C ASP A 378 30.52 9.69 0.16
N GLY A 379 30.69 10.85 -0.49
CA GLY A 379 30.55 12.14 0.19
C GLY A 379 29.15 12.43 0.74
N SER A 380 28.10 11.77 0.24
CA SER A 380 26.71 12.00 0.65
C SER A 380 26.46 11.62 2.11
N VAL A 381 27.17 10.60 2.63
CA VAL A 381 27.08 10.15 4.02
C VAL A 381 27.42 11.23 5.04
N ALA A 382 28.21 12.24 4.65
CA ALA A 382 28.63 13.33 5.50
C ALA A 382 27.68 14.55 5.43
N THR A 383 26.53 14.45 4.77
CA THR A 383 25.58 15.57 4.62
C THR A 383 24.17 15.16 5.00
N PRO A 384 23.31 16.07 5.50
CA PRO A 384 21.94 15.73 5.87
C PRO A 384 20.99 15.61 4.66
N GLY A 385 21.46 15.88 3.43
CA GLY A 385 20.58 16.05 2.26
C GLY A 385 19.71 14.83 1.92
N ARG A 386 20.21 13.59 2.10
CA ARG A 386 19.40 12.38 1.88
C ARG A 386 18.30 12.26 2.95
N ALA A 387 18.64 12.56 4.20
CA ALA A 387 17.70 12.56 5.32
C ALA A 387 16.61 13.63 5.16
N GLU A 388 16.99 14.86 4.83
CA GLU A 388 16.07 15.98 4.60
C GLU A 388 15.09 15.69 3.45
N ALA A 389 15.58 15.08 2.36
CA ALA A 389 14.75 14.71 1.22
C ALA A 389 13.70 13.63 1.57
N GLY A 390 14.06 12.67 2.43
CA GLY A 390 13.15 11.60 2.87
C GLY A 390 12.25 11.99 4.06
N ALA A 391 12.48 13.12 4.72
CA ALA A 391 11.86 13.47 6.00
C ALA A 391 10.32 13.53 5.93
N GLY A 392 9.78 14.06 4.83
CA GLY A 392 8.35 14.08 4.58
C GLY A 392 7.74 12.69 4.40
N ASP A 393 8.47 11.77 3.78
CA ASP A 393 8.01 10.40 3.54
C ASP A 393 7.95 9.58 4.83
N LEU A 394 8.93 9.76 5.73
CA LEU A 394 8.91 9.10 7.04
C LEU A 394 7.74 9.61 7.91
N ARG A 395 7.46 10.92 7.88
CA ARG A 395 6.29 11.49 8.57
C ARG A 395 4.98 10.97 7.98
N SER A 396 4.83 10.99 6.66
CA SER A 396 3.68 10.41 5.96
C SER A 396 3.48 8.95 6.36
N PHE A 397 4.55 8.16 6.37
CA PHE A 397 4.48 6.74 6.72
C PHE A 397 3.99 6.51 8.16
N THR A 398 4.62 7.18 9.12
CA THR A 398 4.27 7.03 10.55
C THR A 398 2.85 7.51 10.85
N HIS A 399 2.41 8.63 10.28
CA HIS A 399 1.04 9.11 10.38
C HIS A 399 0.06 8.18 9.64
N GLY A 400 0.46 7.59 8.52
CA GLY A 400 -0.33 6.59 7.80
C GLY A 400 -0.58 5.33 8.61
N LEU A 401 0.42 4.85 9.36
CA LEU A 401 0.23 3.75 10.31
C LEU A 401 -0.75 4.11 11.43
N ARG A 402 -0.85 5.39 11.82
CA ARG A 402 -1.85 5.86 12.80
C ARG A 402 -3.26 5.84 12.22
N GLU A 403 -3.41 6.26 10.96
CA GLU A 403 -4.71 6.31 10.28
C GLU A 403 -5.25 4.91 9.94
N SER A 404 -4.39 3.95 9.59
CA SER A 404 -4.80 2.57 9.31
C SER A 404 -5.04 1.72 10.57
N HIS A 405 -4.60 2.20 11.75
CA HIS A 405 -4.68 1.44 12.99
C HIS A 405 -6.11 1.21 13.47
N VAL A 406 -6.41 -0.01 13.88
CA VAL A 406 -7.71 -0.44 14.37
C VAL A 406 -7.64 -0.75 15.86
N GLY A 407 -8.32 0.07 16.66
CA GLY A 407 -8.46 -0.13 18.10
C GLY A 407 -7.89 1.02 18.92
N GLU A 408 -7.44 0.71 20.14
CA GLU A 408 -6.73 1.71 20.95
C GLU A 408 -5.36 1.97 20.32
N ARG A 409 -4.93 3.24 20.34
CA ARG A 409 -3.63 3.69 19.82
C ARG A 409 -2.50 2.75 20.26
N SER A 410 -1.77 2.21 19.28
CA SER A 410 -0.57 1.42 19.51
C SER A 410 0.56 2.26 20.12
N HIS A 411 1.45 1.61 20.85
CA HIS A 411 2.73 2.20 21.25
C HIS A 411 3.71 2.14 20.06
N MET A 412 4.09 3.30 19.50
CA MET A 412 4.94 3.38 18.32
C MET A 412 6.37 3.82 18.68
N THR A 413 7.35 3.03 18.29
CA THR A 413 8.78 3.36 18.43
C THR A 413 9.42 3.52 17.06
N VAL A 414 10.08 4.65 16.79
CA VAL A 414 10.86 4.83 15.56
C VAL A 414 12.34 4.70 15.88
N LEU A 415 13.01 3.75 15.22
CA LEU A 415 14.40 3.37 15.49
C LEU A 415 15.28 3.68 14.27
N GLY A 416 16.31 4.50 14.46
CA GLY A 416 17.31 4.79 13.44
C GLY A 416 18.65 4.13 13.73
N HIS A 417 19.23 3.41 12.77
CA HIS A 417 20.61 2.93 12.83
C HIS A 417 21.53 3.72 11.92
N SER A 418 22.70 4.12 12.40
CA SER A 418 23.70 4.79 11.58
C SER A 418 23.10 6.05 10.95
N TYR A 419 23.30 6.31 9.66
CA TYR A 419 22.63 7.41 8.96
C TYR A 419 21.08 7.39 9.09
N GLY A 420 20.48 6.24 9.38
CA GLY A 420 19.06 6.13 9.71
C GLY A 420 18.67 6.97 10.93
N SER A 421 19.56 7.23 11.88
CA SER A 421 19.29 8.18 12.98
C SER A 421 19.19 9.62 12.47
N THR A 422 20.00 10.00 11.47
CA THR A 422 19.93 11.30 10.80
C THR A 422 18.60 11.44 10.07
N MET A 423 18.17 10.39 9.37
CA MET A 423 16.87 10.29 8.70
C MET A 423 15.70 10.44 9.69
N VAL A 424 15.75 9.72 10.82
CA VAL A 424 14.74 9.83 11.90
C VAL A 424 14.73 11.24 12.50
N GLY A 425 15.90 11.81 12.76
CA GLY A 425 16.03 13.18 13.26
C GLY A 425 15.40 14.22 12.34
N ALA A 426 15.71 14.17 11.04
CA ALA A 426 15.12 15.07 10.03
C ALA A 426 13.60 14.90 9.90
N GLY A 427 13.11 13.66 10.05
CA GLY A 427 11.69 13.36 10.10
C GLY A 427 11.01 13.99 11.32
N ALA A 428 11.58 13.79 12.50
CA ALA A 428 11.03 14.21 13.79
C ALA A 428 11.11 15.71 14.06
N SER A 429 12.13 16.40 13.57
CA SER A 429 12.31 17.84 13.80
C SER A 429 11.45 18.75 12.89
N GLY A 430 10.70 18.16 11.95
CA GLY A 430 9.92 18.89 10.95
C GLY A 430 8.41 18.70 11.12
N GLY A 431 7.63 19.71 10.75
CA GLY A 431 6.17 19.64 10.76
C GLY A 431 5.61 19.36 12.17
N ASP A 432 4.76 18.35 12.28
CA ASP A 432 4.17 17.89 13.55
C ASP A 432 4.95 16.72 14.18
N GLY A 433 6.18 16.47 13.72
CA GLY A 433 6.99 15.32 14.13
C GLY A 433 6.47 13.98 13.60
N LEU A 434 6.96 12.88 14.19
CA LEU A 434 6.66 11.50 13.74
C LEU A 434 5.38 10.90 14.34
N ASP A 435 4.71 11.59 15.27
CA ASP A 435 3.64 11.02 16.12
C ASP A 435 4.02 9.66 16.77
N ALA A 436 5.31 9.49 17.07
CA ALA A 436 5.87 8.34 17.78
C ALA A 436 5.75 8.54 19.30
N ASP A 437 5.76 7.45 20.04
CA ASP A 437 5.77 7.45 21.51
C ASP A 437 7.21 7.34 22.08
N ASP A 438 8.13 6.71 21.34
CA ASP A 438 9.57 6.73 21.62
C ASP A 438 10.40 6.86 20.33
N ILE A 439 11.55 7.50 20.44
CA ILE A 439 12.59 7.50 19.39
C ILE A 439 13.81 6.76 19.93
N VAL A 440 14.36 5.85 19.13
CA VAL A 440 15.59 5.10 19.44
C VAL A 440 16.64 5.38 18.38
N SER A 441 17.88 5.62 18.79
CA SER A 441 19.03 5.72 17.90
C SER A 441 20.13 4.74 18.33
N VAL A 442 20.74 4.05 17.37
CA VAL A 442 21.89 3.17 17.62
C VAL A 442 23.00 3.43 16.62
N GLY A 443 24.24 3.51 17.08
CA GLY A 443 25.41 3.81 16.23
C GLY A 443 25.26 5.11 15.44
N SER A 444 24.64 6.13 16.05
CA SER A 444 24.26 7.38 15.40
C SER A 444 25.48 8.25 15.08
N PRO A 445 25.59 8.81 13.85
CA PRO A 445 26.50 9.92 13.55
C PRO A 445 25.87 11.31 13.79
N GLY A 446 24.65 11.37 14.32
CA GLY A 446 23.86 12.60 14.52
C GLY A 446 22.37 12.44 14.16
N MET A 447 21.56 13.44 14.53
CA MET A 447 20.10 13.47 14.34
C MET A 447 19.57 14.77 13.69
N THR A 448 20.40 15.48 12.92
CA THR A 448 20.12 16.79 12.27
C THR A 448 19.77 17.96 13.19
N VAL A 449 19.59 17.71 14.48
CA VAL A 449 19.35 18.71 15.54
C VAL A 449 20.43 18.61 16.62
N ASP A 450 20.53 19.63 17.46
CA ASP A 450 21.52 19.68 18.54
C ASP A 450 20.97 19.14 19.87
N HIS A 451 19.63 19.16 20.07
CA HIS A 451 18.99 18.71 21.31
C HIS A 451 17.76 17.82 21.06
N ALA A 452 17.50 16.92 22.00
CA ALA A 452 16.35 16.01 21.98
C ALA A 452 15.00 16.76 22.01
N GLU A 453 14.94 17.95 22.64
CA GLU A 453 13.72 18.77 22.68
C GLU A 453 13.32 19.34 21.30
N ASP A 454 14.25 19.35 20.34
CA ASP A 454 14.00 19.78 18.96
C ASP A 454 13.32 18.68 18.11
N LEU A 455 13.11 17.47 18.65
CA LEU A 455 12.50 16.32 17.95
C LEU A 455 10.98 16.23 18.12
N HIS A 456 10.31 17.31 18.56
CA HIS A 456 8.87 17.34 18.83
C HIS A 456 8.39 16.25 19.81
N MET A 457 9.25 15.86 20.76
CA MET A 457 9.00 14.80 21.73
C MET A 457 9.57 15.18 23.10
N ASP A 458 9.01 14.60 24.17
CA ASP A 458 9.63 14.69 25.51
C ASP A 458 11.03 14.02 25.46
N PRO A 459 12.12 14.73 25.82
CA PRO A 459 13.47 14.15 25.84
C PRO A 459 13.61 12.85 26.66
N GLY A 460 12.71 12.60 27.62
CA GLY A 460 12.62 11.34 28.37
C GLY A 460 12.24 10.10 27.55
N HIS A 461 11.74 10.31 26.33
CA HIS A 461 11.33 9.29 25.37
C HIS A 461 12.27 9.18 24.15
N VAL A 462 13.41 9.87 24.20
CA VAL A 462 14.48 9.79 23.21
C VAL A 462 15.62 8.96 23.79
N TRP A 463 15.90 7.82 23.17
CA TRP A 463 16.84 6.82 23.65
C TRP A 463 18.01 6.64 22.68
N ALA A 464 19.22 6.55 23.21
CA ALA A 464 20.43 6.26 22.45
C ALA A 464 21.12 5.00 22.98
N GLY A 465 21.54 4.14 22.05
CA GLY A 465 22.43 3.01 22.32
C GLY A 465 23.74 3.23 21.58
N TYR A 466 24.85 3.01 22.28
CA TYR A 466 26.17 3.32 21.76
C TYR A 466 27.18 2.27 22.19
N ALA A 467 27.85 1.64 21.22
CA ALA A 467 28.99 0.76 21.47
C ALA A 467 30.29 1.57 21.57
N PRO A 468 31.11 1.42 22.64
CA PRO A 468 32.32 2.22 22.86
C PRO A 468 33.37 2.20 21.74
N ASP A 469 33.36 1.18 20.89
CA ASP A 469 34.28 0.96 19.78
C ASP A 469 33.63 1.14 18.40
N ASP A 470 32.41 1.68 18.33
CA ASP A 470 31.75 2.04 17.08
C ASP A 470 32.35 3.33 16.49
N PRO A 471 33.07 3.27 15.35
CA PRO A 471 33.74 4.43 14.76
C PRO A 471 32.75 5.50 14.25
N VAL A 472 31.51 5.12 13.91
CA VAL A 472 30.53 6.07 13.39
C VAL A 472 30.10 6.99 14.51
N SER A 473 29.70 6.41 15.64
CA SER A 473 29.22 7.18 16.78
C SER A 473 30.31 7.83 17.62
N THR A 474 31.58 7.43 17.47
CA THR A 474 32.74 8.07 18.13
C THR A 474 33.44 9.14 17.30
N ILE A 475 33.52 8.97 15.98
CA ILE A 475 34.37 9.80 15.10
C ILE A 475 33.54 10.62 14.13
N ALA A 476 32.36 10.14 13.70
CA ALA A 476 31.52 10.85 12.74
C ALA A 476 30.50 11.78 13.41
N SER A 477 30.16 11.54 14.67
CA SER A 477 29.28 12.38 15.51
C SER A 477 29.82 13.80 15.72
N ASP A 478 28.92 14.75 16.04
CA ASP A 478 29.19 16.16 16.33
C ASP A 478 29.82 16.94 15.16
N LYS A 479 29.57 16.47 13.94
CA LYS A 479 30.01 17.10 12.70
C LYS A 479 28.84 17.77 12.00
N THR A 480 28.54 17.32 10.79
CA THR A 480 27.60 17.96 9.85
C THR A 480 26.19 17.41 9.97
N LEU A 481 25.96 16.43 10.82
CA LEU A 481 24.70 15.68 10.93
C LEU A 481 23.97 15.92 12.26
N GLY A 482 24.30 17.00 12.99
CA GLY A 482 23.71 17.33 14.30
C GLY A 482 24.46 16.72 15.49
N GLY A 483 23.93 16.94 16.69
CA GLY A 483 24.49 16.49 17.95
C GLY A 483 24.42 14.97 18.13
N ASN A 484 25.38 14.41 18.87
CA ASN A 484 25.40 13.01 19.23
C ASN A 484 24.28 12.67 20.23
N PRO A 485 23.34 11.77 19.91
CA PRO A 485 22.25 11.45 20.83
C PRO A 485 22.69 10.68 22.08
N ALA A 486 23.91 10.15 22.10
CA ALA A 486 24.51 9.52 23.28
C ALA A 486 25.20 10.53 24.23
N ASP A 487 25.30 11.81 23.86
CA ASP A 487 25.88 12.85 24.72
C ASP A 487 24.87 13.35 25.75
N LYS A 488 25.37 13.74 26.91
CA LYS A 488 24.53 14.25 27.99
C LYS A 488 23.88 15.59 27.61
N GLU A 489 24.60 16.41 26.87
CA GLU A 489 24.22 17.73 26.38
C GLU A 489 23.08 17.67 25.34
N PHE A 490 22.93 16.54 24.63
CA PHE A 490 21.80 16.31 23.73
C PHE A 490 20.47 16.23 24.51
N GLY A 491 20.49 15.76 25.77
CA GLY A 491 19.34 15.78 26.66
C GLY A 491 18.46 14.53 26.67
N GLY A 492 18.76 13.55 25.80
CA GLY A 492 18.09 12.24 25.77
C GLY A 492 18.55 11.27 26.88
N LYS A 493 18.08 10.02 26.79
CA LYS A 493 18.46 8.89 27.66
C LYS A 493 19.38 7.93 26.94
N VAL A 494 20.27 7.27 27.68
CA VAL A 494 21.16 6.23 27.14
C VAL A 494 20.83 4.89 27.78
N PHE A 495 20.72 3.83 26.96
CA PHE A 495 20.51 2.47 27.43
C PHE A 495 21.78 1.61 27.31
N GLY A 496 21.86 0.55 28.11
CA GLY A 496 23.02 -0.34 28.16
C GLY A 496 23.25 -1.07 26.83
N VAL A 497 24.49 -1.04 26.34
CA VAL A 497 24.97 -1.75 25.14
C VAL A 497 26.23 -2.51 25.50
N ASP A 498 26.19 -3.83 25.36
CA ASP A 498 27.26 -4.78 25.67
C ASP A 498 27.95 -5.34 24.40
N THR A 499 27.60 -4.81 23.24
CA THR A 499 28.05 -5.25 21.92
C THR A 499 29.22 -4.41 21.42
N SER A 500 29.92 -4.91 20.40
CA SER A 500 31.08 -4.25 19.79
C SER A 500 30.83 -3.86 18.34
N GLY A 501 31.39 -2.73 17.92
CA GLY A 501 31.39 -2.27 16.53
C GLY A 501 30.02 -1.84 16.00
N HIS A 502 30.02 -1.38 14.76
CA HIS A 502 28.86 -0.69 14.16
C HIS A 502 27.67 -1.59 13.81
N GLY A 503 27.92 -2.90 13.64
CA GLY A 503 26.90 -3.90 13.32
C GLY A 503 26.36 -4.68 14.52
N GLY A 504 27.00 -4.57 15.69
CA GLY A 504 26.73 -5.45 16.83
C GLY A 504 25.39 -5.21 17.54
N TYR A 505 24.69 -4.11 17.26
CA TYR A 505 23.47 -3.72 17.98
C TYR A 505 22.31 -4.74 17.88
N TRP A 506 22.36 -5.68 16.94
CA TRP A 506 21.38 -6.79 16.80
C TRP A 506 21.97 -8.16 17.14
N ASP A 507 23.10 -8.23 17.83
CA ASP A 507 23.65 -9.50 18.27
C ASP A 507 22.63 -10.21 19.17
N GLU A 508 22.34 -11.47 18.84
CA GLU A 508 21.38 -12.25 19.61
C GLU A 508 21.82 -12.37 21.07
N ARG A 509 20.86 -12.28 21.99
CA ARG A 509 21.07 -12.39 23.45
C ARG A 509 21.94 -11.28 24.05
N SER A 510 22.24 -10.22 23.29
CA SER A 510 22.85 -9.01 23.82
C SER A 510 21.90 -8.23 24.72
N GLU A 511 22.48 -7.47 25.66
CA GLU A 511 21.75 -6.44 26.40
C GLU A 511 21.22 -5.35 25.46
N SER A 512 22.00 -4.99 24.43
CA SER A 512 21.60 -3.99 23.42
C SER A 512 20.27 -4.34 22.73
N LEU A 513 20.15 -5.55 22.18
CA LEU A 513 18.93 -6.00 21.51
C LEU A 513 17.77 -6.15 22.50
N ALA A 514 18.05 -6.65 23.72
CA ALA A 514 17.03 -6.76 24.77
C ALA A 514 16.48 -5.39 25.22
N ASN A 515 17.33 -4.37 25.28
CA ASN A 515 16.93 -3.00 25.65
C ASN A 515 16.09 -2.34 24.54
N GLN A 516 16.47 -2.50 23.27
CA GLN A 516 15.63 -2.09 22.14
C GLN A 516 14.25 -2.76 22.22
N GLY A 517 14.21 -4.08 22.47
CA GLY A 517 12.96 -4.82 22.62
C GLY A 517 12.09 -4.34 23.79
N ARG A 518 12.70 -3.91 24.91
CA ARG A 518 11.96 -3.32 26.06
C ARG A 518 11.32 -1.99 25.70
N ILE A 519 12.05 -1.09 25.04
CA ILE A 519 11.53 0.23 24.65
C ILE A 519 10.34 0.05 23.68
N ILE A 520 10.48 -0.83 22.68
CA ILE A 520 9.40 -1.11 21.71
C ILE A 520 8.08 -1.48 22.39
N ILE A 521 8.13 -2.25 23.48
CA ILE A 521 6.94 -2.68 24.23
C ILE A 521 6.59 -1.76 25.42
N GLY A 522 7.09 -0.52 25.43
CA GLY A 522 6.79 0.48 26.46
C GLY A 522 7.39 0.17 27.84
N LYS A 523 8.43 -0.65 27.91
CA LYS A 523 9.15 -0.98 29.16
C LYS A 523 10.47 -0.24 29.23
N ARG A 524 10.85 0.17 30.45
CA ARG A 524 12.15 0.80 30.68
C ARG A 524 13.31 -0.16 30.35
N PRO A 525 14.31 0.28 29.58
CA PRO A 525 15.53 -0.48 29.36
C PRO A 525 16.45 -0.43 30.60
N GLY A 526 17.54 -1.20 30.58
CA GLY A 526 18.68 -0.99 31.48
C GLY A 526 19.39 0.32 31.12
N GLU A 527 19.83 1.07 32.14
CA GLU A 527 20.56 2.32 31.95
C GLU A 527 21.97 2.08 31.41
N GLY A 528 22.41 2.92 30.47
CA GLY A 528 23.77 2.93 29.95
C GLY A 528 24.53 4.19 30.37
N ASP A 529 25.84 4.17 30.14
CA ASP A 529 26.69 5.33 30.36
C ASP A 529 26.65 6.25 29.13
N TYR A 530 26.50 7.56 29.38
CA TYR A 530 26.61 8.58 28.33
C TYR A 530 27.98 8.53 27.66
N HIS A 531 28.02 8.89 26.38
CA HIS A 531 29.27 9.03 25.64
C HIS A 531 30.19 10.04 26.33
N VAL A 532 31.48 9.71 26.37
CA VAL A 532 32.51 10.53 27.00
C VAL A 532 33.48 10.98 25.93
N HIS A 533 33.46 12.27 25.59
CA HIS A 533 34.46 12.81 24.66
C HIS A 533 35.88 12.55 25.20
N PRO A 534 36.82 12.09 24.36
CA PRO A 534 38.20 11.99 24.76
C PRO A 534 38.67 13.37 25.23
N GLN A 535 39.14 13.44 26.49
CA GLN A 535 39.69 14.67 27.05
C GLN A 535 40.79 15.19 26.12
N PRO A 536 40.79 16.49 25.75
CA PRO A 536 41.90 17.05 24.98
C PRO A 536 43.17 16.79 25.78
N THR A 537 44.11 16.05 25.19
CA THR A 537 45.45 15.92 25.76
C THR A 537 45.97 17.34 25.96
N PRO A 538 46.33 17.75 27.19
CA PRO A 538 46.96 19.04 27.40
C PRO A 538 48.14 19.14 26.44
N PRO A 539 48.43 20.31 25.83
CA PRO A 539 49.59 20.47 24.97
C PRO A 539 50.87 20.20 25.77
N GLY A 540 51.26 18.93 25.79
CA GLY A 540 52.45 18.41 26.44
C GLY A 540 53.61 18.60 25.49
N THR A 541 54.53 19.46 25.90
CA THR A 541 55.85 19.66 25.33
C THR A 541 56.56 18.35 25.00
N VAL A 542 56.45 17.90 23.76
CA VAL A 542 57.39 16.96 23.16
C VAL A 542 57.88 17.62 21.88
N GLY A 543 58.94 18.42 22.03
CA GLY A 543 59.73 18.84 20.88
C GLY A 543 60.34 17.59 20.20
N PRO A 544 60.58 17.64 18.88
CA PRO A 544 61.14 16.51 18.16
C PRO A 544 62.55 16.22 18.66
N LYS A 545 62.80 14.98 19.09
CA LYS A 545 64.16 14.43 19.03
C LYS A 545 64.29 13.78 17.66
N TRP A 546 65.16 14.41 16.87
CA TRP A 546 65.60 14.03 15.52
C TRP A 546 65.98 12.56 15.38
#